data_AF-A0A2W4IIZ0-F1
#
_entry.id   AF-A0A2W4IIZ0-F1
#
_cell.length_a   1.000
_cell.length_b   1.000
_cell.length_c   1.000
_cell.angle_alpha   90.00
_cell.angle_beta   90.00
_cell.angle_gamma   90.00
#
_symmetry.space_group_name_H-M   'P 1'
#
loop_
_entity.id
_entity.type
_entity.pdbx_description
1 polymer ?
#
loop_
_entity_poly.entity_id
_entity_poly.type
_entity_poly.pdbx_seq_one_letter_code
_entity_poly.pdbx_strand_id
1 'polypeptide(L)'
;MRKINIFKSLRTLVFALLGLVLAGGIFFACQNHNDDTLEGDALLQEGVEYPIPENARVEVNSVRFAKDVTENFIDQLGTAGDMVRIEVANALYYLPRDIKHHAAYAKLLKGDGSRFNIVKYTVGHYNKEYGAFPLIKVEVPSKEEKDSMLKWFEEAYRSQEEGSLDQTSRAASATTMTLQQAQQFFNQFKSMRCDWILQNPCLPPFWL
;
A
#
# COMPACT_ATOMS: atom_id res chain seq x y z
N MET A 1 -7.77 -65.63 56.34
CA MET A 1 -6.59 -65.64 57.23
C MET A 1 -5.50 -64.74 56.66
N ARG A 2 -4.81 -64.01 57.55
CA ARG A 2 -3.51 -63.30 57.42
C ARG A 2 -3.44 -61.87 56.82
N LYS A 3 -3.39 -60.94 57.80
CA LYS A 3 -2.32 -59.96 58.12
C LYS A 3 -2.03 -58.80 57.14
N ILE A 4 -2.37 -57.61 57.64
CA ILE A 4 -1.88 -56.26 57.34
C ILE A 4 -0.36 -56.24 57.10
N ASN A 5 0.10 -55.42 56.15
CA ASN A 5 1.40 -54.75 56.26
C ASN A 5 1.39 -53.38 55.56
N ILE A 6 0.97 -52.38 56.34
CA ILE A 6 1.21 -50.94 56.12
C ILE A 6 2.70 -50.70 56.38
N PHE A 7 3.58 -50.91 55.41
CA PHE A 7 4.99 -50.46 55.47
C PHE A 7 5.65 -50.62 54.09
N LYS A 8 5.26 -49.81 53.10
CA LYS A 8 6.05 -49.51 51.89
C LYS A 8 5.62 -48.15 51.28
N SER A 9 5.16 -47.27 52.17
CA SER A 9 4.63 -45.92 51.96
C SER A 9 5.70 -44.85 52.13
N LEU A 10 6.78 -44.90 51.34
CA LEU A 10 7.69 -43.74 51.29
C LEU A 10 8.49 -43.64 49.98
N ARG A 11 8.85 -44.76 49.34
CA ARG A 11 9.62 -44.73 48.08
C ARG A 11 8.78 -44.45 46.83
N THR A 12 7.51 -44.83 46.81
CA THR A 12 6.60 -44.55 45.68
C THR A 12 6.01 -43.14 45.69
N LEU A 13 6.04 -42.44 46.83
CA LEU A 13 5.52 -41.07 46.95
C LEU A 13 6.53 -40.03 46.43
N VAL A 14 7.83 -40.32 46.49
CA VAL A 14 8.91 -39.45 45.96
C VAL A 14 8.95 -39.47 44.42
N PHE A 15 8.66 -40.60 43.77
CA PHE A 15 8.64 -40.67 42.30
C PHE A 15 7.39 -40.03 41.68
N ALA A 16 6.25 -40.00 42.38
CA ALA A 16 5.05 -39.32 41.90
C ALA A 16 5.17 -37.77 41.99
N LEU A 17 5.87 -37.25 43.00
CA LEU A 17 6.13 -35.81 43.15
C LEU A 17 7.13 -35.27 42.12
N LEU A 18 8.12 -36.06 41.69
CA LEU A 18 9.05 -35.65 40.62
C LEU A 18 8.41 -35.62 39.23
N GLY A 19 7.42 -36.49 38.97
CA GLY A 19 6.65 -36.50 37.72
C GLY A 19 5.69 -35.31 37.59
N LEU A 20 5.16 -34.81 38.71
CA LEU A 20 4.22 -33.69 38.74
C LEU A 20 4.91 -32.31 38.64
N VAL A 21 6.20 -32.22 39.00
CA VAL A 21 7.02 -31.00 38.85
C VAL A 21 7.56 -30.83 37.42
N LEU A 22 7.69 -31.91 36.63
CA LEU A 22 7.99 -31.82 35.19
C LEU A 22 6.73 -31.61 34.33
N ALA A 23 5.54 -31.71 34.93
CA ALA A 23 4.24 -31.44 34.29
C ALA A 23 3.59 -30.11 34.75
N GLY A 24 4.25 -29.35 35.63
CA GLY A 24 3.71 -28.12 36.23
C GLY A 24 4.66 -26.96 36.06
N GLY A 25 4.67 -26.34 34.88
CA GLY A 25 5.63 -25.28 34.58
C GLY A 25 5.22 -24.27 33.52
N ILE A 26 3.93 -24.09 33.17
CA ILE A 26 3.46 -22.87 32.48
C ILE A 26 1.98 -22.61 32.84
N PHE A 27 1.75 -21.84 33.91
CA PHE A 27 0.55 -21.02 34.01
C PHE A 27 0.97 -19.58 33.71
N PHE A 28 0.78 -19.14 32.47
CA PHE A 28 0.52 -17.73 32.19
C PHE A 28 -0.95 -17.62 31.82
N ALA A 29 -1.74 -17.19 32.80
CA ALA A 29 -2.96 -16.47 32.52
C ALA A 29 -2.61 -14.98 32.38
N CYS A 30 -3.43 -14.30 31.59
CA CYS A 30 -3.43 -12.87 31.24
C CYS A 30 -2.64 -12.54 29.97
N GLN A 31 -3.17 -11.80 29.01
CA GLN A 31 -4.50 -11.20 28.79
C GLN A 31 -4.46 -10.72 27.34
N ASN A 32 -5.62 -10.49 26.72
CA ASN A 32 -5.72 -9.77 25.46
C ASN A 32 -4.83 -8.50 25.47
N HIS A 33 -3.79 -8.50 24.66
CA HIS A 33 -3.24 -7.30 24.09
C HIS A 33 -2.96 -7.60 22.62
N ASN A 34 -3.58 -6.81 21.75
CA ASN A 34 -3.23 -6.75 20.35
C ASN A 34 -1.79 -6.25 20.29
N ASP A 35 -0.86 -7.17 20.13
CA ASP A 35 0.52 -6.85 19.81
C ASP A 35 0.81 -7.56 18.49
N ASP A 36 0.70 -6.80 17.40
CA ASP A 36 1.24 -7.15 16.09
C ASP A 36 2.78 -7.16 16.18
N THR A 37 3.31 -8.06 17.00
CA THR A 37 4.74 -8.33 17.01
C THR A 37 5.02 -9.30 15.88
N LEU A 38 5.68 -8.76 14.85
CA LEU A 38 6.27 -9.46 13.71
C LEU A 38 7.31 -10.51 14.17
N GLU A 39 6.90 -11.54 14.90
CA GLU A 39 7.74 -12.73 15.15
C GLU A 39 7.59 -13.71 13.99
N GLY A 40 8.31 -13.36 12.92
CA GLY A 40 8.66 -14.20 11.79
C GLY A 40 10.05 -13.84 11.28
N ASP A 41 10.93 -13.44 12.19
CA ASP A 41 12.31 -12.99 12.00
C ASP A 41 13.23 -14.19 11.68
N ALA A 42 13.04 -14.83 10.51
CA ALA A 42 13.99 -15.85 10.00
C ALA A 42 13.85 -16.22 8.51
N LEU A 43 13.01 -15.55 7.72
CA LEU A 43 12.89 -15.84 6.28
C LEU A 43 13.38 -14.68 5.43
N LEU A 44 14.66 -14.80 5.05
CA LEU A 44 15.34 -14.23 3.88
C LEU A 44 15.72 -12.73 3.99
N GLN A 45 16.90 -12.48 4.59
CA GLN A 45 17.71 -11.28 4.33
C GLN A 45 18.34 -11.27 2.92
N GLU A 46 17.92 -12.14 2.01
CA GLU A 46 18.39 -12.11 0.63
C GLU A 46 17.71 -10.93 -0.09
N GLY A 47 18.50 -9.91 -0.41
CA GLY A 47 18.07 -8.75 -1.16
C GLY A 47 19.04 -7.58 -1.00
N VAL A 48 19.02 -6.68 -1.97
CA VAL A 48 19.82 -5.45 -1.99
C VAL A 48 19.19 -4.44 -1.03
N GLU A 49 20.01 -3.89 -0.15
CA GLU A 49 19.64 -2.72 0.64
C GLU A 49 19.89 -1.47 -0.19
N TYR A 50 18.83 -0.76 -0.53
CA TYR A 50 18.92 0.46 -1.32
C TYR A 50 19.29 1.63 -0.40
N PRO A 51 20.28 2.46 -0.76
CA PRO A 51 20.60 3.64 0.02
C PRO A 51 19.39 4.58 0.01
N ILE A 52 19.05 5.11 1.18
CA ILE A 52 18.04 6.16 1.32
C ILE A 52 18.70 7.50 0.97
N PRO A 53 18.27 8.19 -0.10
CA PRO A 53 18.81 9.51 -0.43
C PRO A 53 18.61 10.51 0.72
N GLU A 54 19.53 11.44 0.93
CA GLU A 54 19.39 12.48 1.98
C GLU A 54 18.11 13.31 1.84
N ASN A 55 17.64 13.48 0.60
CA ASN A 55 16.39 14.16 0.26
C ASN A 55 15.28 13.19 -0.17
N ALA A 56 15.30 11.95 0.35
CA ALA A 56 14.29 10.96 0.04
C ALA A 56 12.89 11.49 0.40
N ARG A 57 11.96 11.34 -0.54
CA ARG A 57 10.57 11.67 -0.28
C ARG A 57 9.96 10.54 0.53
N VAL A 58 9.43 10.88 1.69
CA VAL A 58 8.62 10.00 2.53
C VAL A 58 7.19 10.47 2.44
N GLU A 59 6.31 9.59 2.01
CA GLU A 59 4.92 9.91 1.73
C GLU A 59 4.00 8.88 2.39
N VAL A 60 2.80 9.30 2.77
CA VAL A 60 1.73 8.43 3.25
C VAL A 60 0.60 8.51 2.24
N ASN A 61 0.16 7.38 1.69
CA ASN A 61 -0.80 7.40 0.61
C ASN A 61 -1.54 6.08 0.43
N SER A 62 -2.66 6.12 -0.31
CA SER A 62 -3.33 4.90 -0.77
C SER A 62 -2.58 4.32 -1.96
N VAL A 63 -2.18 3.06 -1.85
CA VAL A 63 -1.37 2.36 -2.86
C VAL A 63 -1.95 0.99 -3.17
N ARG A 64 -1.81 0.55 -4.42
CA ARG A 64 -2.20 -0.79 -4.88
C ARG A 64 -1.23 -1.27 -5.95
N PHE A 65 -1.06 -2.58 -6.11
CA PHE A 65 -0.33 -3.08 -7.28
C PHE A 65 -1.12 -2.77 -8.55
N ALA A 66 -0.43 -2.29 -9.59
CA ALA A 66 -1.08 -1.91 -10.85
C ALA A 66 -1.81 -3.10 -11.50
N LYS A 67 -1.22 -4.30 -11.42
CA LYS A 67 -1.84 -5.55 -11.91
C LYS A 67 -3.18 -5.89 -11.27
N ASP A 68 -3.44 -5.41 -10.05
CA ASP A 68 -4.67 -5.71 -9.31
C ASP A 68 -5.80 -4.73 -9.63
N VAL A 69 -5.50 -3.58 -10.24
CA VAL A 69 -6.47 -2.48 -10.47
C VAL A 69 -6.53 -1.99 -11.92
N THR A 70 -5.70 -2.52 -12.80
CA THR A 70 -5.65 -2.15 -14.21
C THR A 70 -6.05 -3.34 -15.07
N GLU A 71 -7.18 -3.19 -15.78
CA GLU A 71 -7.61 -4.17 -16.77
C GLU A 71 -6.57 -4.26 -17.90
N ASN A 72 -6.29 -5.47 -18.38
CA ASN A 72 -5.27 -5.74 -19.39
C ASN A 72 -3.87 -5.22 -19.03
N PHE A 73 -3.51 -5.28 -17.74
CA PHE A 73 -2.19 -4.90 -17.28
C PHE A 73 -1.08 -5.67 -18.01
N ILE A 74 -0.13 -4.92 -18.58
CA ILE A 74 1.09 -5.44 -19.20
C ILE A 74 2.24 -5.18 -18.25
N ASP A 75 2.91 -6.24 -17.80
CA ASP A 75 4.09 -6.14 -16.95
C ASP A 75 5.30 -5.67 -17.76
N GLN A 76 5.58 -4.36 -17.69
CA GLN A 76 6.73 -3.74 -18.33
C GLN A 76 8.04 -3.96 -17.58
N LEU A 77 7.99 -4.35 -16.31
CA LEU A 77 9.17 -4.54 -15.47
C LEU A 77 9.67 -5.99 -15.50
N GLY A 78 8.77 -6.95 -15.74
CA GLY A 78 9.09 -8.37 -15.81
C GLY A 78 9.73 -8.89 -14.52
N THR A 79 11.04 -9.12 -14.55
CA THR A 79 11.79 -9.60 -13.38
C THR A 79 12.32 -8.49 -12.48
N ALA A 80 12.30 -7.23 -12.92
CA ALA A 80 12.89 -6.11 -12.19
C ALA A 80 12.07 -5.69 -10.96
N GLY A 81 10.75 -5.86 -10.99
CA GLY A 81 9.90 -5.45 -9.88
C GLY A 81 8.41 -5.52 -10.20
N ASP A 82 7.60 -5.12 -9.22
CA ASP A 82 6.15 -5.04 -9.35
C ASP A 82 5.70 -3.58 -9.42
N MET A 83 4.95 -3.22 -10.47
CA MET A 83 4.41 -1.86 -10.63
C MET A 83 3.40 -1.52 -9.54
N VAL A 84 3.54 -0.34 -8.95
CA VAL A 84 2.70 0.18 -7.88
C VAL A 84 1.99 1.44 -8.36
N ARG A 85 0.66 1.45 -8.21
CA ARG A 85 -0.19 2.61 -8.44
C ARG A 85 -0.42 3.32 -7.10
N ILE A 86 -0.18 4.62 -7.11
CA ILE A 86 -0.44 5.51 -5.97
C ILE A 86 -1.58 6.44 -6.37
N GLU A 87 -2.64 6.50 -5.56
CA GLU A 87 -3.94 7.04 -5.98
C GLU A 87 -3.89 8.50 -6.44
N VAL A 88 -3.04 9.32 -5.79
CA VAL A 88 -2.93 10.77 -6.05
C VAL A 88 -1.64 11.17 -6.77
N ALA A 89 -0.80 10.21 -7.16
CA ALA A 89 0.49 10.50 -7.77
C ALA A 89 0.41 10.48 -9.30
N ASN A 90 1.05 11.46 -9.93
CA ASN A 90 1.16 11.55 -11.40
C ASN A 90 2.40 10.82 -11.96
N ALA A 91 3.14 10.09 -11.11
CA ALA A 91 4.35 9.37 -11.48
C ALA A 91 4.17 7.85 -11.36
N LEU A 92 5.02 7.10 -12.03
CA LEU A 92 5.06 5.64 -11.93
C LEU A 92 6.01 5.20 -10.80
N TYR A 93 5.59 4.19 -10.05
CA TYR A 93 6.35 3.61 -8.94
C TYR A 93 6.42 2.09 -9.08
N TYR A 94 7.42 1.49 -8.46
CA TYR A 94 7.55 0.04 -8.43
C TYR A 94 8.24 -0.44 -7.15
N LEU A 95 7.94 -1.67 -6.75
CA LEU A 95 8.67 -2.39 -5.73
C LEU A 95 9.75 -3.25 -6.40
N PRO A 96 11.06 -2.94 -6.27
CA PRO A 96 12.12 -3.74 -6.88
C PRO A 96 12.10 -5.17 -6.35
N ARG A 97 12.19 -6.20 -7.20
CA ARG A 97 12.05 -7.60 -6.76
C ARG A 97 13.26 -8.09 -5.94
N ASP A 98 14.41 -7.49 -6.18
CA ASP A 98 15.67 -7.74 -5.49
C ASP A 98 15.81 -6.94 -4.18
N ILE A 99 14.86 -6.09 -3.80
CA ILE A 99 14.94 -5.33 -2.54
C ILE A 99 14.91 -6.26 -1.33
N LYS A 100 15.72 -5.94 -0.33
CA LYS A 100 15.64 -6.55 1.00
C LYS A 100 14.22 -6.38 1.56
N HIS A 101 13.69 -7.43 2.19
CA HIS A 101 12.32 -7.47 2.73
C HIS A 101 11.20 -7.31 1.67
N HIS A 102 11.47 -7.63 0.39
CA HIS A 102 10.47 -7.58 -0.69
C HIS A 102 9.12 -8.19 -0.28
N ALA A 103 9.11 -9.40 0.25
CA ALA A 103 7.87 -10.10 0.63
C ALA A 103 7.07 -9.35 1.71
N ALA A 104 7.74 -8.74 2.68
CA ALA A 104 7.09 -7.97 3.73
C ALA A 104 6.49 -6.68 3.16
N TYR A 105 7.24 -5.96 2.31
CA TYR A 105 6.74 -4.77 1.62
C TYR A 105 5.58 -5.10 0.68
N ALA A 106 5.69 -6.19 -0.08
CA ALA A 106 4.63 -6.63 -0.97
C ALA A 106 3.33 -6.95 -0.21
N LYS A 107 3.42 -7.54 0.99
CA LYS A 107 2.27 -7.77 1.86
C LYS A 107 1.60 -6.46 2.29
N LEU A 108 2.38 -5.45 2.68
CA LEU A 108 1.85 -4.13 3.03
C LEU A 108 1.18 -3.44 1.84
N LEU A 109 1.80 -3.49 0.65
CA LEU A 109 1.27 -2.86 -0.57
C LEU A 109 0.01 -3.56 -1.12
N LYS A 110 -0.13 -4.87 -0.89
CA LYS A 110 -1.33 -5.62 -1.24
C LYS A 110 -2.53 -5.21 -0.38
N GLY A 111 -2.28 -4.90 0.89
CA GLY A 111 -3.30 -4.53 1.85
C GLY A 111 -4.26 -5.69 2.19
N ASP A 112 -5.38 -5.33 2.80
CA ASP A 112 -6.43 -6.23 3.29
C ASP A 112 -7.67 -6.28 2.38
N GLY A 113 -7.62 -5.62 1.22
CA GLY A 113 -8.76 -5.49 0.30
C GLY A 113 -9.72 -4.34 0.64
N SER A 114 -9.38 -3.49 1.62
CA SER A 114 -10.09 -2.24 1.86
C SER A 114 -10.07 -1.30 0.64
N ARG A 115 -11.02 -0.35 0.60
CA ARG A 115 -11.14 0.63 -0.49
C ARG A 115 -9.85 1.45 -0.66
N PHE A 116 -9.20 1.80 0.45
CA PHE A 116 -7.97 2.56 0.50
C PHE A 116 -6.94 1.80 1.33
N ASN A 117 -5.84 1.37 0.69
CA ASN A 117 -4.73 0.75 1.38
C ASN A 117 -3.65 1.79 1.68
N ILE A 118 -3.74 2.40 2.86
CA ILE A 118 -2.87 3.52 3.25
C ILE A 118 -1.57 2.98 3.86
N VAL A 119 -0.45 3.27 3.20
CA VAL A 119 0.89 2.90 3.68
C VAL A 119 1.80 4.12 3.71
N LYS A 120 2.88 4.02 4.49
CA LYS A 120 4.00 4.97 4.46
C LYS A 120 5.11 4.39 3.60
N TYR A 121 5.65 5.15 2.67
CA TYR A 121 6.72 4.68 1.80
C TYR A 121 7.81 5.73 1.59
N THR A 122 9.03 5.25 1.37
CA THR A 122 10.18 6.06 1.00
C THR A 122 10.55 5.78 -0.45
N VAL A 123 10.78 6.86 -1.20
CA VAL A 123 11.04 6.79 -2.65
C VAL A 123 12.54 6.98 -2.92
N GLY A 124 13.11 6.09 -3.72
CA GLY A 124 14.49 6.20 -4.19
C GLY A 124 14.65 7.09 -5.42
N HIS A 125 15.85 7.09 -6.01
CA HIS A 125 16.10 7.85 -7.24
C HIS A 125 15.34 7.29 -8.43
N TYR A 126 14.88 8.19 -9.31
CA TYR A 126 14.18 7.82 -10.54
C TYR A 126 15.03 6.88 -11.40
N ASN A 127 14.48 5.71 -11.75
CA ASN A 127 15.14 4.81 -12.67
C ASN A 127 14.67 5.11 -14.11
N LYS A 128 15.60 5.63 -14.92
CA LYS A 128 15.32 5.99 -16.33
C LYS A 128 15.04 4.79 -17.22
N GLU A 129 15.59 3.62 -16.89
CA GLU A 129 15.38 2.38 -17.65
C GLU A 129 13.90 1.96 -17.61
N TYR A 130 13.31 2.05 -16.42
CA TYR A 130 11.93 1.64 -16.16
C TYR A 130 10.93 2.79 -16.18
N GLY A 131 11.40 4.03 -16.33
CA GLY A 131 10.56 5.20 -16.31
C GLY A 131 9.81 5.42 -14.99
N ALA A 132 10.30 4.85 -13.88
CA ALA A 132 9.57 4.77 -12.61
C ALA A 132 10.48 4.97 -11.39
N PHE A 133 9.88 5.35 -10.27
CA PHE A 133 10.58 5.48 -8.98
C PHE A 133 10.51 4.18 -8.17
N PRO A 134 11.65 3.67 -7.66
CA PRO A 134 11.64 2.51 -6.77
C PRO A 134 11.14 2.90 -5.37
N LEU A 135 10.28 2.06 -4.79
CA LEU A 135 9.95 2.09 -3.37
C LEU A 135 11.07 1.38 -2.61
N ILE A 136 11.84 2.13 -1.83
CA ILE A 136 13.02 1.61 -1.12
C ILE A 136 12.75 1.27 0.35
N LYS A 137 11.58 1.68 0.86
CA LYS A 137 11.10 1.32 2.19
C LYS A 137 9.58 1.43 2.21
N VAL A 138 8.91 0.45 2.81
CA VAL A 138 7.45 0.46 3.02
C VAL A 138 7.17 0.12 4.48
N GLU A 139 6.32 0.93 5.11
CA GLU A 139 6.05 0.88 6.55
C GLU A 139 4.54 1.03 6.81
N VAL A 140 4.12 0.53 7.96
CA VAL A 140 2.80 0.84 8.51
C VAL A 140 2.83 2.30 8.99
N PRO A 141 1.91 3.17 8.52
CA PRO A 141 1.83 4.55 8.97
C PRO A 141 1.40 4.62 10.44
N SER A 142 1.69 5.74 11.11
CA SER A 142 1.11 5.99 12.44
C SER A 142 -0.42 6.04 12.35
N LYS A 143 -1.10 5.85 13.49
CA LYS A 143 -2.56 5.93 13.53
C LYS A 143 -3.05 7.30 13.05
N GLU A 144 -2.41 8.37 13.50
CA GLU A 144 -2.73 9.75 13.13
C GLU A 144 -2.50 10.00 11.63
N GLU A 145 -1.38 9.52 11.08
CA GLU A 145 -1.08 9.61 9.65
C GLU A 145 -2.14 8.87 8.82
N LYS A 146 -2.51 7.66 9.24
CA LYS A 146 -3.52 6.83 8.58
C LYS A 146 -4.90 7.48 8.61
N ASP A 147 -5.36 7.90 9.79
CA ASP A 147 -6.70 8.47 9.99
C ASP A 147 -6.85 9.81 9.24
N SER A 148 -5.81 10.64 9.26
CA SER A 148 -5.77 11.91 8.52
C SER A 148 -5.87 11.68 7.00
N MET A 149 -5.09 10.74 6.46
CA MET A 149 -5.10 10.44 5.03
C MET A 149 -6.41 9.75 4.60
N LEU A 150 -6.96 8.86 5.42
CA LEU A 150 -8.24 8.22 5.15
C LEU A 150 -9.37 9.25 5.07
N LYS A 151 -9.42 10.16 6.04
CA LYS A 151 -10.40 11.26 6.04
C LYS A 151 -10.28 12.12 4.78
N TRP A 152 -9.05 12.46 4.37
CA TRP A 152 -8.83 13.21 3.13
C TRP A 152 -9.38 12.48 1.91
N PHE A 153 -9.13 11.17 1.79
CA PHE A 153 -9.68 10.36 0.71
C PHE A 153 -11.22 10.32 0.74
N GLU A 154 -11.82 10.05 1.90
CA GLU A 154 -13.27 10.00 2.03
C GLU A 154 -13.93 11.34 1.62
N GLU A 155 -13.36 12.46 2.03
CA GLU A 155 -13.84 13.80 1.65
C GLU A 155 -13.66 14.06 0.15
N ALA A 156 -12.52 13.70 -0.42
CA ALA A 156 -12.22 13.88 -1.84
C ALA A 156 -13.19 13.07 -2.72
N TYR A 157 -13.43 11.80 -2.41
CA TYR A 157 -14.37 10.97 -3.18
C TYR A 157 -15.82 11.37 -2.95
N ARG A 158 -16.22 11.77 -1.73
CA ARG A 158 -17.57 12.31 -1.48
C ARG A 158 -17.83 13.55 -2.35
N SER A 159 -16.85 14.45 -2.46
CA SER A 159 -16.99 15.65 -3.30
C SER A 159 -17.15 15.33 -4.80
N GLN A 160 -16.55 14.22 -5.28
CA GLN A 160 -16.75 13.76 -6.66
C GLN A 160 -18.12 13.13 -6.88
N GLU A 161 -18.62 12.38 -5.89
CA GLU A 161 -19.96 11.77 -5.92
C GLU A 161 -21.06 12.84 -5.79
N GLU A 162 -20.91 13.81 -4.90
CA GLU A 162 -21.85 14.94 -4.73
C GLU A 162 -21.73 15.98 -5.87
N GLY A 163 -20.53 16.24 -6.38
CA GLY A 163 -20.33 17.05 -7.59
C GLY A 163 -20.90 16.41 -8.86
N SER A 164 -21.25 15.12 -8.81
CA SER A 164 -21.95 14.42 -9.89
C SER A 164 -23.48 14.60 -9.87
N LEU A 165 -24.03 15.24 -8.82
CA LEU A 165 -25.43 15.62 -8.70
C LEU A 165 -25.75 17.02 -9.28
N ASP A 166 -24.81 17.67 -9.96
CA ASP A 166 -25.15 18.79 -10.84
C ASP A 166 -25.51 18.27 -12.24
N GLN A 167 -26.66 17.60 -12.31
CA GLN A 167 -27.29 17.05 -13.51
C GLN A 167 -27.62 18.12 -14.58
N THR A 168 -27.38 19.40 -14.31
CA THR A 168 -27.52 20.49 -15.28
C THR A 168 -26.30 20.68 -16.18
N SER A 169 -25.12 20.12 -15.84
CA SER A 169 -23.88 20.31 -16.60
C SER A 169 -23.47 19.10 -17.47
N ARG A 170 -24.04 17.91 -17.24
CA ARG A 170 -23.74 16.67 -18.00
C ARG A 170 -24.56 16.45 -19.27
N ALA A 171 -25.42 17.39 -19.65
CA ALA A 171 -26.16 17.32 -20.92
C ALA A 171 -25.37 17.84 -22.15
N ALA A 172 -24.08 18.19 -22.01
CA ALA A 172 -23.29 18.81 -23.08
C ALA A 172 -22.10 17.98 -23.60
N SER A 173 -21.94 16.71 -23.21
CA SER A 173 -20.80 15.89 -23.66
C SER A 173 -21.21 14.48 -24.10
N ALA A 174 -22.18 14.44 -25.01
CA ALA A 174 -22.31 13.39 -26.03
C ALA A 174 -23.23 13.90 -27.17
N THR A 175 -23.16 15.19 -27.50
CA THR A 175 -23.83 15.71 -28.69
C THR A 175 -22.92 15.47 -29.88
N THR A 176 -23.38 14.73 -30.89
CA THR A 176 -22.80 14.74 -32.23
C THR A 176 -22.75 16.20 -32.70
N MET A 177 -21.58 16.82 -32.62
CA MET A 177 -21.36 18.16 -33.14
C MET A 177 -21.36 18.11 -34.67
N THR A 178 -21.90 19.13 -35.31
CA THR A 178 -21.70 19.27 -36.76
C THR A 178 -20.23 19.55 -37.06
N LEU A 179 -19.77 19.22 -38.27
CA LEU A 179 -18.37 19.45 -38.68
C LEU A 179 -17.94 20.91 -38.48
N GLN A 180 -18.85 21.86 -38.72
CA GLN A 180 -18.61 23.28 -38.51
C GLN A 180 -18.42 23.64 -37.03
N GLN A 181 -19.23 23.05 -36.14
CA GLN A 181 -19.11 23.25 -34.69
C GLN A 181 -17.82 22.64 -34.14
N ALA A 182 -17.43 21.46 -34.62
CA ALA A 182 -16.16 20.85 -34.26
C ALA A 182 -14.97 21.72 -34.71
N GLN A 183 -15.01 22.25 -35.95
CA GLN A 183 -13.97 23.16 -36.45
C GLN A 183 -13.86 24.44 -35.60
N GLN A 184 -15.00 25.04 -35.22
CA GLN A 184 -15.01 26.21 -34.34
C GLN A 184 -14.44 25.90 -32.96
N PHE A 185 -14.82 24.77 -32.36
CA PHE A 185 -14.27 24.31 -31.09
C PHE A 185 -12.76 24.11 -31.17
N PHE A 186 -12.27 23.38 -32.18
CA PHE A 186 -10.82 23.15 -32.33
C PHE A 186 -10.06 24.44 -32.60
N ASN A 187 -10.62 25.41 -33.34
CA ASN A 187 -9.98 26.70 -33.55
C ASN A 187 -9.91 27.52 -32.26
N GLN A 188 -10.97 27.51 -31.43
CA GLN A 188 -10.94 28.14 -30.11
C GLN A 188 -9.95 27.45 -29.18
N PHE A 189 -9.93 26.12 -29.15
CA PHE A 189 -9.02 25.35 -28.32
C PHE A 189 -7.55 25.57 -28.71
N LYS A 190 -7.24 25.62 -30.01
CA LYS A 190 -5.90 25.97 -30.52
C LYS A 190 -5.47 27.39 -30.13
N SER A 191 -6.43 28.32 -29.99
CA SER A 191 -6.13 29.70 -29.61
C SER A 191 -5.77 29.86 -28.13
N MET A 192 -6.10 28.86 -27.30
CA MET A 192 -5.74 28.81 -25.87
C MET A 192 -4.32 28.27 -25.64
N ARG A 193 -3.59 27.92 -26.70
CA ARG A 193 -2.18 27.50 -26.59
C ARG A 193 -1.31 28.68 -26.15
N CYS A 194 -0.33 28.37 -25.31
CA CYS A 194 0.62 29.35 -24.79
C CYS A 194 1.51 30.01 -25.87
N ASP A 195 1.45 29.55 -27.14
CA ASP A 195 2.19 30.11 -28.26
C ASP A 195 1.45 31.27 -28.97
N TRP A 196 0.15 31.49 -28.67
CA TRP A 196 -0.68 32.40 -29.46
C TRP A 196 -1.35 33.55 -28.69
N ILE A 197 -1.78 33.37 -27.44
CA ILE A 197 -2.45 34.41 -26.65
C ILE A 197 -1.88 34.48 -25.23
N LEU A 198 -1.56 35.68 -24.76
CA LEU A 198 -1.02 35.99 -23.42
C LEU A 198 -2.10 35.92 -22.31
N GLN A 199 -3.07 35.02 -22.41
CA GLN A 199 -4.08 34.80 -21.37
C GLN A 199 -3.68 33.59 -20.52
N ASN A 200 -3.51 33.81 -19.22
CA ASN A 200 -3.28 32.75 -18.25
C ASN A 200 -4.61 32.32 -17.61
N PRO A 201 -4.86 31.01 -17.43
CA PRO A 201 -3.99 29.88 -17.79
C PRO A 201 -4.11 29.49 -19.28
N CYS A 202 -2.97 29.24 -19.94
CA CYS A 202 -2.89 28.74 -21.31
C CYS A 202 -2.49 27.26 -21.34
N LEU A 203 -2.78 26.57 -22.45
CA LEU A 203 -2.46 25.15 -22.64
C LEU A 203 -1.00 24.97 -23.13
N PRO A 204 -0.19 24.09 -22.50
CA PRO A 204 1.14 23.77 -22.99
C PRO A 204 1.04 23.08 -24.36
N PRO A 205 2.04 23.27 -25.24
CA PRO A 205 2.00 22.79 -26.63
C PRO A 205 1.95 21.26 -26.79
N PHE A 206 2.13 20.49 -25.71
CA PHE A 206 2.16 19.03 -25.71
C PHE A 206 0.80 18.34 -25.45
N TRP A 207 -0.28 19.11 -25.24
CA TRP A 207 -1.62 18.59 -24.91
C TRP A 207 -2.58 18.52 -26.11
N LEU A 208 -2.06 18.60 -27.33
CA LEU A 208 -2.82 18.50 -28.59
C LEU A 208 -2.21 17.51 -29.57
#